data_AF-A0A2N2MM08-F1
#
_entry.id   AF-A0A2N2MM08-F1
#
_cell.length_a   1.000
_cell.length_b   1.000
_cell.length_c   1.000
_cell.angle_alpha   90.00
_cell.angle_beta   90.00
_cell.angle_gamma   90.00
#
_symmetry.space_group_name_H-M   'P 1'
#
loop_
_entity.id
_entity.type
_entity.pdbx_description
1 polymer ?
#
loop_
_entity_poly.entity_id
_entity_poly.type
_entity_poly.pdbx_seq_one_letter_code
_entity_poly.pdbx_strand_id
1 'polypeptide(L)'
;MDTLSHQKQKLGLFYGLFAGLALAISLWGVDAFLLWKAHAAFAWVRFLVGGLASVIAFCLAGWLTMRFEKAFLGALFWLTAALVPANLGVLMVFDGWPVILSFLQPEMAANFITPEYSYSALSGILMAILGISSMIVGGLEVPLVGQSLFSSASGALAPAILLVMLIFSLAGVLVDNTMHIKLRESIYNLDHTIQFVAENDMTQVDKTLARQMHAAALKPVGDAVRNPRRLFVTSFDQTSEQVEIWVDFSGTWAQCSTVSNQVINCKLIP
;
A
#
# COMPACT_ATOMS: atom_id res chain seq x y z
N MET A 1 -43.59 0.82 3.54
CA MET A 1 -42.62 1.63 2.78
C MET A 1 -41.21 1.49 3.35
N ASP A 2 -41.06 1.31 4.67
CA ASP A 2 -39.75 1.27 5.34
C ASP A 2 -38.88 0.05 4.98
N THR A 3 -39.48 -1.11 4.72
CA THR A 3 -38.74 -2.35 4.40
C THR A 3 -37.91 -2.25 3.13
N LEU A 4 -38.47 -1.64 2.07
CA LEU A 4 -37.77 -1.45 0.79
C LEU A 4 -36.60 -0.46 0.92
N SER A 5 -36.79 0.63 1.67
CA SER A 5 -35.72 1.61 1.92
C SER A 5 -34.56 1.00 2.71
N HIS A 6 -34.86 0.21 3.74
CA HIS A 6 -33.84 -0.52 4.50
C HIS A 6 -33.08 -1.53 3.62
N GLN A 7 -33.77 -2.20 2.69
CA GLN A 7 -33.14 -3.14 1.78
C GLN A 7 -32.15 -2.42 0.84
N LYS A 8 -32.55 -1.29 0.23
CA LYS A 8 -31.65 -0.46 -0.59
C LYS A 8 -30.41 -0.05 0.18
N GLN A 9 -30.56 0.45 1.40
CA GLN A 9 -29.44 0.87 2.25
C GLN A 9 -28.47 -0.27 2.55
N LYS A 10 -28.97 -1.49 2.79
CA LYS A 10 -28.12 -2.67 2.97
C LYS A 10 -27.35 -3.01 1.68
N LEU A 11 -27.99 -2.93 0.51
CA LEU A 11 -27.33 -3.19 -0.77
C LEU A 11 -26.25 -2.14 -1.08
N GLY A 12 -26.51 -0.86 -0.78
CA GLY A 12 -25.50 0.20 -0.89
C GLY A 12 -24.31 -0.03 0.05
N LEU A 13 -24.55 -0.49 1.27
CA LEU A 13 -23.49 -0.87 2.20
C LEU A 13 -22.63 -2.01 1.64
N PHE A 14 -23.24 -3.06 1.07
CA PHE A 14 -22.49 -4.15 0.43
C PHE A 14 -21.71 -3.66 -0.80
N TYR A 15 -22.32 -2.81 -1.62
CA TYR A 15 -21.67 -2.23 -2.79
C TYR A 15 -20.42 -1.43 -2.40
N GLY A 16 -20.53 -0.59 -1.36
CA GLY A 16 -19.40 0.13 -0.76
C GLY A 16 -18.35 -0.77 -0.12
N LEU A 17 -18.78 -1.84 0.58
CA LEU A 17 -17.88 -2.83 1.19
C LEU A 17 -16.98 -3.49 0.15
N PHE A 18 -17.56 -4.01 -0.94
CA PHE A 18 -16.79 -4.67 -2.00
C PHE A 18 -15.89 -3.69 -2.76
N ALA A 19 -16.32 -2.44 -2.94
CA ALA A 19 -15.47 -1.38 -3.50
C ALA A 19 -14.23 -1.13 -2.63
N GLY A 20 -14.43 -0.92 -1.32
CA GLY A 20 -13.35 -0.68 -0.38
C GLY A 20 -12.40 -1.86 -0.24
N LEU A 21 -12.92 -3.09 -0.21
CA LEU A 21 -12.10 -4.31 -0.17
C LEU A 21 -11.28 -4.49 -1.44
N ALA A 22 -11.88 -4.33 -2.61
CA ALA A 22 -11.17 -4.44 -3.89
C ALA A 22 -10.03 -3.42 -3.97
N LEU A 23 -10.31 -2.16 -3.61
CA LEU A 23 -9.28 -1.13 -3.55
C LEU A 23 -8.17 -1.51 -2.57
N ALA A 24 -8.52 -1.90 -1.34
CA ALA A 24 -7.55 -2.20 -0.29
C ALA A 24 -6.61 -3.35 -0.68
N ILE A 25 -7.15 -4.41 -1.27
CA ILE A 25 -6.38 -5.59 -1.72
C ILE A 25 -5.42 -5.18 -2.85
N SER A 26 -5.90 -4.44 -3.85
CA SER A 26 -5.08 -4.04 -4.99
C SER A 26 -4.04 -2.97 -4.65
N LEU A 27 -4.37 -2.04 -3.77
CA LEU A 27 -3.49 -0.92 -3.41
C LEU A 27 -2.43 -1.28 -2.36
N TRP A 28 -2.78 -2.09 -1.35
CA TRP A 28 -1.86 -2.42 -0.25
C TRP A 28 -1.69 -3.92 -0.02
N GLY A 29 -2.66 -4.75 -0.42
CA GLY A 29 -2.62 -6.19 -0.13
C GLY A 29 -1.49 -6.91 -0.86
N VAL A 30 -1.32 -6.63 -2.16
CA VAL A 30 -0.21 -7.19 -2.96
C VAL A 30 1.14 -6.72 -2.41
N ASP A 31 1.27 -5.44 -2.09
CA ASP A 31 2.47 -4.85 -1.50
C ASP A 31 2.83 -5.53 -0.17
N ALA A 32 1.87 -5.61 0.76
CA ALA A 32 2.06 -6.23 2.07
C ALA A 32 2.52 -7.69 1.95
N PHE A 33 1.96 -8.46 1.02
CA PHE A 33 2.36 -9.84 0.81
C PHE A 33 3.79 -9.97 0.29
N LEU A 34 4.18 -9.14 -0.69
CA LEU A 34 5.52 -9.15 -1.25
C LEU A 34 6.58 -8.67 -0.23
N LEU A 35 6.25 -7.62 0.53
CA LEU A 35 7.10 -7.12 1.61
C LEU A 35 7.27 -8.14 2.73
N TRP A 36 6.21 -8.86 3.10
CA TRP A 36 6.30 -9.93 4.09
C TRP A 36 7.24 -11.05 3.63
N LYS A 37 7.19 -11.45 2.36
CA LYS A 37 8.14 -12.41 1.79
C LYS A 37 9.58 -11.93 1.80
N ALA A 38 9.80 -10.62 1.64
CA ALA A 38 11.12 -9.99 1.67
C ALA A 38 11.56 -9.58 3.10
N HIS A 39 11.02 -10.25 4.13
CA HIS A 39 11.35 -10.01 5.55
C HIS A 39 11.22 -8.55 6.00
N ALA A 40 10.34 -7.77 5.36
CA ALA A 40 10.07 -6.40 5.78
C ALA A 40 9.31 -6.41 7.11
N ALA A 41 9.75 -5.56 8.02
CA ALA A 41 9.02 -5.31 9.25
C ALA A 41 7.71 -4.58 8.95
N PHE A 42 6.67 -4.92 9.72
CA PHE A 42 5.37 -4.23 9.67
C PHE A 42 4.70 -4.21 8.28
N ALA A 43 5.01 -5.17 7.41
CA ALA A 43 4.48 -5.27 6.04
C ALA A 43 2.95 -5.14 5.96
N TRP A 44 2.24 -5.69 6.96
CA TRP A 44 0.78 -5.70 7.01
C TRP A 44 0.13 -4.43 7.58
N VAL A 45 0.89 -3.55 8.23
CA VAL A 45 0.31 -2.39 8.92
C VAL A 45 -0.39 -1.45 7.95
N ARG A 46 0.24 -1.17 6.80
CA ARG A 46 -0.36 -0.33 5.74
C ARG A 46 -1.67 -0.89 5.21
N PHE A 47 -1.69 -2.20 4.95
CA PHE A 47 -2.89 -2.89 4.49
C PHE A 47 -4.01 -2.86 5.53
N LEU A 48 -3.70 -3.09 6.80
CA LEU A 48 -4.71 -3.09 7.86
C LEU A 48 -5.30 -1.70 8.09
N VAL A 49 -4.45 -0.68 8.28
CA VAL A 49 -4.93 0.67 8.60
C VAL A 49 -5.57 1.33 7.37
N GLY A 50 -4.90 1.26 6.21
CA GLY A 50 -5.41 1.84 4.96
C GLY A 50 -6.65 1.09 4.47
N GLY A 51 -6.64 -0.23 4.55
CA GLY A 51 -7.75 -1.08 4.14
C GLY A 51 -8.99 -0.88 5.00
N LEU A 52 -8.84 -0.86 6.33
CA LEU A 52 -9.96 -0.63 7.24
C LEU A 52 -10.58 0.75 7.03
N ALA A 53 -9.76 1.80 6.94
CA ALA A 53 -10.24 3.16 6.71
C ALA A 53 -10.98 3.28 5.36
N SER A 54 -10.46 2.64 4.31
CA SER A 54 -11.09 2.63 2.99
C SER A 54 -12.43 1.91 3.00
N VAL A 55 -12.49 0.71 3.61
CA VAL A 55 -13.74 -0.05 3.74
C VAL A 55 -14.79 0.75 4.48
N ILE A 56 -14.44 1.39 5.60
CA ILE A 56 -15.37 2.23 6.36
C ILE A 56 -15.87 3.40 5.52
N ALA A 57 -14.97 4.12 4.85
CA ALA A 57 -15.32 5.28 4.04
C ALA A 57 -16.26 4.92 2.88
N PHE A 58 -15.97 3.84 2.13
CA PHE A 58 -16.81 3.41 1.02
C PHE A 58 -18.12 2.75 1.47
N CYS A 59 -18.15 2.01 2.59
CA CYS A 59 -19.40 1.54 3.19
C CYS A 59 -20.33 2.72 3.52
N LEU A 60 -19.77 3.77 4.13
CA LEU A 60 -20.53 4.97 4.49
C LEU A 60 -21.03 5.71 3.25
N ALA A 61 -20.19 5.84 2.22
CA ALA A 61 -20.59 6.46 0.96
C ALA A 61 -21.72 5.71 0.26
N GLY A 62 -21.63 4.37 0.16
CA GLY A 62 -22.70 3.56 -0.44
C GLY A 62 -24.00 3.63 0.36
N TRP A 63 -23.92 3.54 1.68
CA TRP A 63 -25.08 3.70 2.56
C TRP A 63 -25.75 5.07 2.39
N LEU A 64 -24.97 6.17 2.41
CA LEU A 64 -25.48 7.53 2.22
C LEU A 64 -26.11 7.71 0.83
N THR A 65 -25.48 7.16 -0.21
CA THR A 65 -25.99 7.25 -1.58
C THR A 65 -27.37 6.61 -1.70
N MET A 66 -27.56 5.43 -1.11
CA MET A 66 -28.87 4.77 -1.05
C MET A 66 -29.85 5.44 -0.09
N ARG A 67 -29.37 6.15 0.93
CA ARG A 67 -30.23 6.89 1.87
C ARG A 67 -30.90 8.10 1.20
N PHE A 68 -30.20 8.76 0.27
CA PHE A 68 -30.70 9.96 -0.42
C PHE A 68 -31.22 9.68 -1.83
N GLU A 69 -30.84 8.57 -2.46
CA GLU A 69 -31.28 8.12 -3.79
C GLU A 69 -31.06 9.17 -4.91
N LYS A 70 -30.10 10.07 -4.75
CA LYS A 70 -29.73 11.09 -5.75
C LYS A 70 -28.34 10.81 -6.30
N ALA A 71 -28.24 10.51 -7.60
CA ALA A 71 -26.98 10.16 -8.25
C ALA A 71 -25.89 11.23 -8.07
N PHE A 72 -26.25 12.52 -8.14
CA PHE A 72 -25.31 13.62 -7.92
C PHE A 72 -24.75 13.64 -6.49
N LEU A 73 -25.60 13.43 -5.47
CA LEU A 73 -25.13 13.31 -4.09
C LEU A 73 -24.28 12.05 -3.90
N GLY A 74 -24.63 10.96 -4.58
CA GLY A 74 -23.83 9.74 -4.61
C GLY A 74 -22.41 10.01 -5.10
N ALA A 75 -22.27 10.60 -6.28
CA ALA A 75 -20.96 10.98 -6.81
C ALA A 75 -20.16 11.85 -5.82
N LEU A 76 -20.82 12.79 -5.12
CA LEU A 76 -20.17 13.63 -4.12
C LEU A 76 -19.71 12.85 -2.88
N PHE A 77 -20.54 11.95 -2.34
CA PHE A 77 -20.17 11.10 -1.19
C PHE A 77 -19.01 10.18 -1.53
N TRP A 78 -19.03 9.57 -2.71
CA TRP A 78 -17.96 8.71 -3.19
C TRP A 78 -16.66 9.47 -3.45
N LEU A 79 -16.74 10.68 -4.04
CA LEU A 79 -15.58 11.55 -4.20
C LEU A 79 -14.96 11.93 -2.83
N THR A 80 -15.80 12.24 -1.85
CA THR A 80 -15.35 12.53 -0.47
C THR A 80 -14.70 11.31 0.15
N ALA A 81 -15.27 10.11 -0.02
CA ALA A 81 -14.68 8.87 0.47
C ALA A 81 -13.33 8.57 -0.18
N ALA A 82 -13.13 8.89 -1.46
CA ALA A 82 -11.88 8.70 -2.18
C ALA A 82 -10.71 9.52 -1.61
N LEU A 83 -10.99 10.63 -0.94
CA LEU A 83 -9.97 11.44 -0.27
C LEU A 83 -9.28 10.65 0.84
N VAL A 84 -9.98 9.71 1.50
CA VAL A 84 -9.41 8.90 2.58
C VAL A 84 -8.24 8.04 2.09
N PRO A 85 -8.40 7.09 1.15
CA PRO A 85 -7.28 6.29 0.63
C PRO A 85 -6.24 7.15 -0.09
N ALA A 86 -6.63 8.23 -0.79
CA ALA A 86 -5.68 9.10 -1.47
C ALA A 86 -4.70 9.77 -0.50
N ASN A 87 -5.21 10.31 0.62
CA ASN A 87 -4.39 10.94 1.64
C ASN A 87 -3.62 9.89 2.47
N LEU A 88 -4.26 8.77 2.83
CA LEU A 88 -3.59 7.70 3.59
C LEU A 88 -2.46 7.04 2.80
N GLY A 89 -2.60 6.88 1.48
CA GLY A 89 -1.53 6.37 0.62
C GLY A 89 -0.26 7.22 0.79
N VAL A 90 -0.39 8.54 0.62
CA VAL A 90 0.71 9.51 0.81
C VAL A 90 1.23 9.50 2.23
N LEU A 91 0.34 9.66 3.21
CA LEU A 91 0.69 9.76 4.61
C LEU A 91 1.49 8.53 5.05
N MET A 92 1.05 7.31 4.73
CA MET A 92 1.69 6.09 5.21
C MET A 92 3.08 5.82 4.64
N VAL A 93 3.40 6.39 3.48
CA VAL A 93 4.72 6.23 2.88
C VAL A 93 5.73 7.21 3.47
N PHE A 94 5.32 8.47 3.67
CA PHE A 94 6.24 9.56 4.02
C PHE A 94 6.21 9.91 5.51
N ASP A 95 5.03 10.17 6.07
CA ASP A 95 4.90 10.79 7.41
C ASP A 95 4.36 9.83 8.48
N GLY A 96 3.75 8.72 8.06
CA GLY A 96 3.06 7.79 8.95
C GLY A 96 4.01 6.90 9.73
N TRP A 97 5.22 6.66 9.21
CA TRP A 97 6.18 5.77 9.84
C TRP A 97 6.66 6.24 11.22
N PRO A 98 7.08 7.50 11.42
CA PRO A 98 7.43 7.99 12.75
C PRO A 98 6.33 7.77 13.80
N VAL A 99 5.07 8.01 13.43
CA VAL A 99 3.92 7.84 14.33
C VAL A 99 3.73 6.36 14.66
N ILE A 100 3.74 5.49 13.66
CA ILE A 100 3.59 4.04 13.84
C ILE A 100 4.76 3.48 14.68
N LEU A 101 5.99 3.89 14.36
CA LEU A 101 7.19 3.46 15.08
C LEU A 101 7.22 4.00 16.51
N SER A 102 6.72 5.20 16.77
CA SER A 102 6.66 5.74 18.14
C SER A 102 5.79 4.88 19.08
N PHE A 103 4.77 4.22 18.52
CA PHE A 103 3.90 3.31 19.27
C PHE A 103 4.49 1.91 19.40
N LEU A 104 5.17 1.41 18.36
CA LEU A 104 5.65 0.03 18.31
C LEU A 104 7.07 -0.13 18.89
N GLN A 105 7.98 0.79 18.56
CA GLN A 105 9.41 0.75 18.88
C GLN A 105 9.96 2.18 19.06
N PRO A 106 9.71 2.82 20.22
CA PRO A 106 10.01 4.24 20.44
C PRO A 106 11.50 4.60 20.28
N GLU A 107 12.41 3.65 20.52
CA GLU A 107 13.86 3.86 20.35
C GLU A 107 14.24 4.14 18.89
N MET A 108 13.56 3.52 17.92
CA MET A 108 13.81 3.77 16.49
C MET A 108 13.17 5.07 16.01
N ALA A 109 12.01 5.43 16.56
CA ALA A 109 11.31 6.64 16.17
C ALA A 109 12.14 7.91 16.44
N ALA A 110 12.95 7.92 17.50
CA ALA A 110 13.80 9.06 17.86
C ALA A 110 14.89 9.38 16.83
N ASN A 111 15.33 8.38 16.06
CA ASN A 111 16.41 8.50 15.08
C ASN A 111 15.89 8.54 13.64
N PHE A 112 14.57 8.55 13.45
CA PHE A 112 13.95 8.55 12.14
C PHE A 112 13.96 9.96 11.55
N ILE A 113 14.77 10.17 10.50
CA ILE A 113 14.81 11.44 9.78
C ILE A 113 13.72 11.39 8.71
N THR A 114 12.65 12.17 8.90
CA THR A 114 11.64 12.37 7.87
C THR A 114 12.20 13.27 6.77
N PRO A 115 12.28 12.81 5.51
CA PRO A 115 12.69 13.67 4.41
C PRO A 115 11.67 14.81 4.21
N GLU A 116 12.13 16.05 4.06
CA GLU A 116 11.27 17.18 3.67
C GLU A 116 10.85 17.01 2.21
N TYR A 117 9.56 16.80 1.96
CA TYR A 117 9.04 16.52 0.62
C TYR A 117 7.85 17.40 0.23
N SER A 118 7.72 17.69 -1.08
CA SER A 118 6.56 18.35 -1.67
C SER A 118 5.60 17.31 -2.25
N TYR A 119 4.68 16.82 -1.42
CA TYR A 119 3.73 15.74 -1.75
C TYR A 119 2.66 16.11 -2.78
N SER A 120 2.62 17.37 -3.22
CA SER A 120 1.48 17.94 -3.95
C SER A 120 1.21 17.27 -5.30
N ALA A 121 2.26 16.96 -6.07
CA ALA A 121 2.10 16.34 -7.39
C ALA A 121 1.61 14.88 -7.31
N LEU A 122 2.25 14.05 -6.49
CA LEU A 122 1.86 12.65 -6.29
C LEU A 122 0.46 12.56 -5.66
N SER A 123 0.20 13.35 -4.63
CA SER A 123 -1.12 13.42 -4.00
C SER A 123 -2.20 13.83 -5.01
N GLY A 124 -1.92 14.79 -5.90
CA GLY A 124 -2.82 15.19 -6.97
C GLY A 124 -3.12 14.06 -7.97
N ILE A 125 -2.12 13.28 -8.37
CA ILE A 125 -2.31 12.12 -9.26
C ILE A 125 -3.17 11.06 -8.59
N LEU A 126 -2.90 10.74 -7.32
CA LEU A 126 -3.67 9.78 -6.53
C LEU A 126 -5.14 10.22 -6.37
N MET A 127 -5.35 11.48 -6.03
CA MET A 127 -6.69 12.07 -5.94
C MET A 127 -7.42 12.02 -7.29
N ALA A 128 -6.73 12.26 -8.41
CA ALA A 128 -7.33 12.18 -9.73
C ALA A 128 -7.77 10.75 -10.07
N ILE A 129 -6.89 9.75 -9.91
CA ILE A 129 -7.19 8.34 -10.22
C ILE A 129 -8.36 7.85 -9.36
N LEU A 130 -8.28 8.03 -8.04
CA LEU A 130 -9.30 7.55 -7.11
C LEU A 130 -10.59 8.36 -7.20
N GLY A 131 -10.49 9.67 -7.41
CA GLY A 131 -11.62 10.58 -7.56
C GLY A 131 -12.45 10.28 -8.80
N ILE A 132 -11.82 10.14 -9.97
CA ILE A 132 -12.52 9.78 -11.22
C ILE A 132 -13.21 8.43 -11.08
N SER A 133 -12.48 7.42 -10.56
CA SER A 133 -13.03 6.08 -10.34
C SER A 133 -14.24 6.10 -9.40
N SER A 134 -14.14 6.84 -8.30
CA SER A 134 -15.21 6.96 -7.30
C SER A 134 -16.41 7.74 -7.82
N MET A 135 -16.21 8.78 -8.63
CA MET A 135 -17.30 9.51 -9.27
C MET A 135 -18.11 8.62 -10.23
N ILE A 136 -17.43 7.81 -11.04
CA ILE A 136 -18.09 6.86 -11.95
C ILE A 136 -18.91 5.85 -11.15
N VAL A 137 -18.29 5.21 -10.17
CA VAL A 137 -18.95 4.18 -9.35
C VAL A 137 -20.13 4.75 -8.55
N GLY A 138 -19.95 5.91 -7.90
CA GLY A 138 -20.99 6.56 -7.11
C GLY A 138 -22.16 7.10 -7.96
N GLY A 139 -21.87 7.58 -9.16
CA GLY A 139 -22.91 8.00 -10.11
C GLY A 139 -23.76 6.83 -10.62
N LEU A 140 -23.16 5.64 -10.75
CA LEU A 140 -23.84 4.43 -11.22
C LEU A 140 -24.54 3.64 -10.12
N GLU A 141 -24.25 3.90 -8.84
CA GLU A 141 -24.78 3.10 -7.73
C GLU A 141 -26.32 3.08 -7.69
N VAL A 142 -26.97 4.25 -7.75
CA VAL A 142 -28.45 4.36 -7.71
C VAL A 142 -29.14 3.52 -8.79
N PRO A 143 -28.81 3.67 -10.08
CA PRO A 143 -29.44 2.84 -11.11
C PRO A 143 -29.07 1.36 -11.00
N LEU A 144 -27.82 1.00 -10.67
CA LEU A 144 -27.39 -0.40 -10.58
C LEU A 144 -28.04 -1.13 -9.40
N VAL A 145 -28.05 -0.52 -8.21
CA VAL A 145 -28.73 -1.09 -7.03
C VAL A 145 -30.24 -1.12 -7.26
N GLY A 146 -30.80 -0.06 -7.85
CA GLY A 146 -32.22 -0.01 -8.21
C GLY A 146 -32.65 -1.16 -9.12
N GLN A 147 -31.89 -1.43 -10.19
CA GLN A 147 -32.15 -2.54 -11.11
C GLN A 147 -32.05 -3.91 -10.42
N SER A 148 -31.11 -4.07 -9.49
CA SER A 148 -30.93 -5.34 -8.77
C SER A 148 -32.15 -5.74 -7.91
N LEU A 149 -32.95 -4.77 -7.47
CA LEU A 149 -34.14 -5.03 -6.65
C LEU A 149 -35.34 -5.57 -7.45
N PHE A 150 -35.38 -5.31 -8.75
CA PHE A 150 -36.48 -5.77 -9.61
C PHE A 150 -36.19 -7.12 -10.29
N SER A 151 -34.99 -7.65 -10.13
CA SER A 151 -34.63 -8.97 -10.63
C SER A 151 -35.06 -10.05 -9.64
N SER A 152 -35.74 -11.08 -10.13
CA SER A 152 -36.16 -12.25 -9.36
C SER A 152 -35.04 -13.27 -9.14
N ALA A 153 -33.87 -13.07 -9.76
CA ALA A 153 -32.74 -13.98 -9.66
C ALA A 153 -31.97 -13.78 -8.33
N SER A 154 -31.69 -14.89 -7.64
CA SER A 154 -30.74 -14.90 -6.52
C SER A 154 -29.37 -14.44 -7.03
N GLY A 155 -28.86 -13.31 -6.54
CA GLY A 155 -27.59 -12.73 -6.97
C GLY A 155 -27.70 -11.58 -7.97
N ALA A 156 -28.86 -10.94 -8.11
CA ALA A 156 -29.05 -9.77 -8.98
C ALA A 156 -28.05 -8.61 -8.76
N LEU A 157 -27.44 -8.49 -7.58
CA LEU A 157 -26.42 -7.47 -7.28
C LEU A 157 -25.02 -7.86 -7.79
N ALA A 158 -24.78 -9.14 -8.13
CA ALA A 158 -23.45 -9.64 -8.48
C ALA A 158 -22.80 -8.90 -9.67
N PRO A 159 -23.51 -8.57 -10.77
CA PRO A 159 -22.89 -7.82 -11.87
C PRO A 159 -22.43 -6.43 -11.44
N ALA A 160 -23.20 -5.74 -10.59
CA ALA A 160 -22.84 -4.42 -10.06
C ALA A 160 -21.62 -4.52 -9.13
N ILE A 161 -21.58 -5.54 -8.27
CA ILE A 161 -20.41 -5.82 -7.40
C ILE A 161 -19.17 -6.12 -8.24
N LEU A 162 -19.26 -6.97 -9.26
CA LEU A 162 -18.12 -7.31 -10.11
C LEU A 162 -17.58 -6.08 -10.86
N LEU A 163 -18.47 -5.21 -11.34
CA LEU A 163 -18.07 -3.97 -12.00
C LEU A 163 -17.32 -3.03 -11.06
N VAL A 164 -17.85 -2.81 -9.84
CA VAL A 164 -17.18 -1.92 -8.88
C VAL A 164 -15.84 -2.50 -8.41
N MET A 165 -15.78 -3.81 -8.17
CA MET A 165 -14.53 -4.48 -7.82
C MET A 165 -13.50 -4.33 -8.94
N LEU A 166 -13.90 -4.49 -10.21
CA LEU A 166 -13.01 -4.32 -11.36
C LEU A 166 -12.42 -2.90 -11.43
N ILE A 167 -13.27 -1.88 -11.34
CA ILE A 167 -12.86 -0.47 -11.41
C ILE A 167 -11.89 -0.14 -10.28
N PHE A 168 -12.23 -0.49 -9.04
CA PHE A 168 -11.39 -0.18 -7.88
C PHE A 168 -10.11 -1.03 -7.80
N SER A 169 -10.13 -2.26 -8.32
CA SER A 169 -8.91 -3.06 -8.44
C SER A 169 -7.93 -2.40 -9.41
N LEU A 170 -8.42 -1.95 -10.57
CA LEU A 170 -7.59 -1.25 -11.56
C LEU A 170 -7.04 0.06 -10.99
N ALA A 171 -7.89 0.86 -10.33
CA ALA A 171 -7.47 2.10 -9.67
C ALA A 171 -6.40 1.82 -8.60
N GLY A 172 -6.57 0.78 -7.79
CA GLY A 172 -5.61 0.36 -6.77
C GLY A 172 -4.25 -0.03 -7.36
N VAL A 173 -4.24 -0.81 -8.44
CA VAL A 173 -2.99 -1.20 -9.14
C VAL A 173 -2.28 0.02 -9.72
N LEU A 174 -3.01 0.96 -10.33
CA LEU A 174 -2.41 2.18 -10.88
C LEU A 174 -1.76 3.04 -9.80
N VAL A 175 -2.42 3.18 -8.65
CA VAL A 175 -1.86 3.92 -7.51
C VAL A 175 -0.64 3.18 -6.92
N ASP A 176 -0.73 1.86 -6.70
CA ASP A 176 0.40 1.06 -6.19
C ASP A 176 1.64 1.20 -7.09
N ASN A 177 1.47 1.08 -8.40
CA ASN A 177 2.57 1.23 -9.38
C ASN A 177 3.14 2.64 -9.44
N THR A 178 2.35 3.66 -9.10
CA THR A 178 2.84 5.05 -9.11
C THR A 178 3.68 5.35 -7.87
N MET A 179 3.37 4.70 -6.74
CA MET A 179 3.84 5.15 -5.43
C MET A 179 4.66 4.10 -4.67
N HIS A 180 4.19 2.86 -4.57
CA HIS A 180 4.78 1.86 -3.68
C HIS A 180 5.86 1.02 -4.34
N ILE A 181 5.79 0.84 -5.67
CA ILE A 181 6.68 -0.08 -6.38
C ILE A 181 8.16 0.19 -6.13
N LYS A 182 8.58 1.47 -6.08
CA LYS A 182 9.99 1.84 -5.86
C LYS A 182 10.50 1.41 -4.48
N LEU A 183 9.69 1.61 -3.45
CA LEU A 183 10.04 1.22 -2.08
C LEU A 183 10.08 -0.30 -1.93
N ARG A 184 9.10 -0.97 -2.53
CA ARG A 184 8.99 -2.43 -2.52
C ARG A 184 10.18 -3.08 -3.22
N GLU A 185 10.54 -2.61 -4.41
CA GLU A 185 11.66 -3.14 -5.19
C GLU A 185 13.00 -2.94 -4.47
N SER A 186 13.21 -1.80 -3.81
CA SER A 186 14.41 -1.57 -3.03
C SER A 186 14.57 -2.56 -1.86
N ILE A 187 13.49 -2.86 -1.13
CA ILE A 187 13.51 -3.89 -0.08
C ILE A 187 13.78 -5.27 -0.69
N TYR A 188 13.05 -5.62 -1.76
CA TYR A 188 13.18 -6.94 -2.39
C TYR A 188 14.60 -7.19 -2.91
N ASN A 189 15.19 -6.20 -3.59
CA ASN A 189 16.54 -6.32 -4.12
C ASN A 189 17.59 -6.40 -3.00
N LEU A 190 17.42 -5.64 -1.92
CA LEU A 190 18.30 -5.75 -0.76
C LEU A 190 18.17 -7.12 -0.08
N ASP A 191 16.94 -7.61 0.14
CA ASP A 191 16.67 -8.92 0.73
C ASP A 191 17.30 -10.05 -0.11
N HIS A 192 17.16 -9.98 -1.44
CA HIS A 192 17.73 -10.92 -2.38
C HIS A 192 19.27 -10.88 -2.39
N THR A 193 19.88 -9.69 -2.35
CA THR A 193 21.34 -9.55 -2.22
C THR A 193 21.85 -10.09 -0.89
N ILE A 194 21.14 -9.85 0.22
CA ILE A 194 21.47 -10.42 1.54
C ILE A 194 21.39 -11.94 1.49
N GLN A 195 20.31 -12.50 0.95
CA GLN A 195 20.13 -13.94 0.83
C GLN A 195 21.26 -14.59 0.00
N PHE A 196 21.61 -13.97 -1.13
CA PHE A 196 22.70 -14.44 -1.97
C PHE A 196 24.04 -14.50 -1.22
N VAL A 197 24.39 -13.44 -0.48
CA VAL A 197 25.64 -13.39 0.29
C VAL A 197 25.61 -14.37 1.48
N ALA A 198 24.46 -14.57 2.11
CA ALA A 198 24.31 -15.49 3.24
C ALA A 198 24.49 -16.96 2.83
N GLU A 199 23.96 -17.33 1.66
CA GLU A 199 23.91 -18.71 1.18
C GLU A 199 25.19 -19.13 0.45
N ASN A 200 26.01 -18.19 -0.03
CA ASN A 200 27.18 -18.49 -0.84
C ASN A 200 28.49 -18.15 -0.12
N ASP A 201 29.51 -18.98 -0.35
CA ASP A 201 30.89 -18.59 -0.04
C ASP A 201 31.39 -17.63 -1.12
N MET A 202 31.48 -16.35 -0.76
CA MET A 202 31.87 -15.27 -1.67
C MET A 202 33.28 -15.43 -2.27
N THR A 203 34.11 -16.35 -1.75
CA THR A 203 35.41 -16.68 -2.34
C THR A 203 35.31 -17.60 -3.55
N GLN A 204 34.20 -18.35 -3.68
CA GLN A 204 33.96 -19.34 -4.73
C GLN A 204 33.03 -18.82 -5.84
N VAL A 205 32.30 -17.74 -5.58
CA VAL A 205 31.38 -17.10 -6.53
C VAL A 205 32.16 -16.38 -7.64
N ASP A 206 31.71 -16.52 -8.90
CA ASP A 206 32.28 -15.76 -10.02
C ASP A 206 32.20 -14.24 -9.77
N LYS A 207 33.28 -13.53 -10.09
CA LYS A 207 33.38 -12.09 -9.84
C LYS A 207 32.32 -11.29 -10.60
N THR A 208 31.92 -11.75 -11.79
CA THR A 208 30.88 -11.07 -12.58
C THR A 208 29.53 -11.21 -11.91
N LEU A 209 29.20 -12.42 -11.44
CA LEU A 209 27.98 -12.69 -10.71
C LEU A 209 27.92 -11.92 -9.37
N ALA A 210 29.01 -11.93 -8.59
CA ALA A 210 29.09 -11.17 -7.34
C ALA A 210 28.90 -9.66 -7.55
N ARG A 211 29.39 -9.10 -8.67
CA ARG A 211 29.19 -7.71 -9.04
C ARG A 211 27.74 -7.42 -9.46
N GLN A 212 27.13 -8.29 -10.25
CA GLN A 212 25.72 -8.16 -10.63
C GLN A 212 24.78 -8.21 -9.42
N MET A 213 25.13 -9.01 -8.42
CA MET A 213 24.40 -9.13 -7.17
C MET A 213 24.68 -8.01 -6.17
N HIS A 214 25.56 -7.06 -6.50
CA HIS A 214 26.00 -5.99 -5.61
C HIS A 214 26.55 -6.48 -4.25
N ALA A 215 27.10 -7.70 -4.21
CA ALA A 215 27.52 -8.36 -2.97
C ALA A 215 28.60 -7.58 -2.20
N ALA A 216 29.41 -6.78 -2.91
CA ALA A 216 30.43 -5.93 -2.30
C ALA A 216 29.85 -4.89 -1.31
N ALA A 217 28.60 -4.45 -1.51
CA ALA A 217 27.95 -3.48 -0.63
C ALA A 217 27.73 -4.03 0.79
N LEU A 218 27.60 -5.35 0.96
CA LEU A 218 27.40 -6.01 2.25
C LEU A 218 28.71 -6.38 2.98
N LYS A 219 29.87 -6.18 2.35
CA LYS A 219 31.17 -6.53 2.95
C LYS A 219 31.38 -5.94 4.36
N PRO A 220 30.98 -4.68 4.66
CA PRO A 220 31.14 -4.11 6.00
C PRO A 220 30.25 -4.75 7.08
N VAL A 221 29.17 -5.43 6.67
CA VAL A 221 28.26 -6.14 7.58
C VAL A 221 28.85 -7.51 8.00
N GLY A 222 29.73 -8.08 7.18
CA GLY A 222 30.49 -9.28 7.49
C GLY A 222 29.59 -10.50 7.74
N ASP A 223 29.91 -11.29 8.77
CA ASP A 223 29.21 -12.55 9.07
C ASP A 223 27.79 -12.35 9.60
N ALA A 224 27.42 -11.13 10.05
CA ALA A 224 26.07 -10.84 10.52
C ALA A 224 25.01 -11.07 9.44
N VAL A 225 25.38 -10.99 8.16
CA VAL A 225 24.50 -11.26 6.99
C VAL A 225 23.88 -12.66 7.05
N ARG A 226 24.52 -13.63 7.73
CA ARG A 226 24.03 -15.01 7.88
C ARG A 226 22.89 -15.15 8.90
N ASN A 227 22.68 -14.17 9.75
CA ASN A 227 21.62 -14.22 10.77
C ASN A 227 20.24 -13.93 10.14
N PRO A 228 19.14 -14.38 10.80
CA PRO A 228 17.80 -13.94 10.45
C PRO A 228 17.71 -12.41 10.44
N ARG A 229 17.02 -11.87 9.43
CA ARG A 229 16.96 -10.45 9.14
C ARG A 229 15.55 -9.90 9.22
N ARG A 230 15.42 -8.62 9.56
CA ARG A 230 14.19 -7.82 9.38
C ARG A 230 14.55 -6.48 8.77
N LEU A 231 13.83 -6.08 7.72
CA LEU A 231 14.13 -4.88 6.95
C LEU A 231 13.13 -3.76 7.28
N PHE A 232 13.60 -2.55 7.52
CA PHE A 232 12.81 -1.38 7.86
C PHE A 232 13.18 -0.23 6.93
N VAL A 233 12.22 0.32 6.18
CA VAL A 233 12.48 1.54 5.41
C VAL A 233 12.50 2.73 6.35
N THR A 234 13.62 3.45 6.37
CA THR A 234 13.83 4.57 7.28
C THR A 234 13.77 5.93 6.61
N SER A 235 14.14 6.01 5.34
CA SER A 235 14.01 7.24 4.58
C SER A 235 13.89 6.93 3.09
N PHE A 236 13.30 7.87 2.36
CA PHE A 236 13.21 7.84 0.91
C PHE A 236 13.39 9.24 0.35
N ASP A 237 14.44 9.42 -0.44
CA ASP A 237 14.66 10.63 -1.23
C ASP A 237 14.28 10.35 -2.69
N GLN A 238 13.20 10.97 -3.14
CA GLN A 238 12.72 10.82 -4.51
C GLN A 238 13.63 11.51 -5.55
N THR A 239 14.35 12.58 -5.18
CA THR A 239 15.21 13.31 -6.13
C THR A 239 16.39 12.46 -6.56
N SER A 240 16.97 11.71 -5.62
CA SER A 240 18.05 10.76 -5.88
C SER A 240 17.57 9.32 -6.11
N GLU A 241 16.26 9.07 -5.98
CA GLU A 241 15.67 7.72 -5.90
C GLU A 241 16.38 6.83 -4.87
N GLN A 242 16.84 7.43 -3.78
CA GLN A 242 17.58 6.76 -2.73
C GLN A 242 16.62 6.28 -1.64
N VAL A 243 16.66 5.00 -1.30
CA VAL A 243 15.94 4.45 -0.15
C VAL A 243 16.97 4.04 0.90
N GLU A 244 16.79 4.49 2.14
CA GLU A 244 17.55 3.95 3.27
C GLU A 244 16.73 2.89 3.98
N ILE A 245 17.40 1.77 4.27
CA ILE A 245 16.81 0.58 4.85
C ILE A 245 17.67 0.15 6.03
N TRP A 246 17.08 0.07 7.21
CA TRP A 246 17.71 -0.56 8.36
C TRP A 246 17.44 -2.05 8.33
N VAL A 247 18.47 -2.83 8.66
CA VAL A 247 18.42 -4.28 8.70
C VAL A 247 18.83 -4.73 10.09
N ASP A 248 17.92 -5.44 10.77
CA ASP A 248 18.17 -6.08 12.05
C ASP A 248 18.57 -7.54 11.83
N PHE A 249 19.84 -7.85 12.06
CA PHE A 249 20.42 -9.18 11.99
C PHE A 249 20.43 -9.87 13.36
N SER A 250 19.27 -9.98 13.99
CA SER A 250 19.07 -10.57 15.32
C SER A 250 19.81 -9.81 16.45
N GLY A 251 19.66 -8.48 16.46
CA GLY A 251 20.26 -7.56 17.43
C GLY A 251 21.44 -6.77 16.89
N THR A 252 22.02 -7.19 15.76
CA THR A 252 23.06 -6.42 15.05
C THR A 252 22.41 -5.56 13.97
N TRP A 253 22.49 -4.24 14.12
CA TRP A 253 21.88 -3.31 13.18
C TRP A 253 22.83 -2.90 12.07
N ALA A 254 22.30 -2.83 10.85
CA ALA A 254 22.99 -2.26 9.70
C ALA A 254 22.10 -1.23 9.00
N GLN A 255 22.67 -0.13 8.54
CA GLN A 255 22.04 0.82 7.63
C GLN A 255 22.51 0.51 6.21
N CYS A 256 21.59 0.16 5.34
CA CYS A 256 21.80 -0.03 3.91
C CYS A 256 21.14 1.08 3.12
N SER A 257 21.72 1.45 1.98
CA SER A 257 21.12 2.37 1.03
C SER A 257 21.01 1.74 -0.35
N THR A 258 19.88 1.99 -1.01
CA THR A 258 19.66 1.66 -2.41
C THR A 258 19.52 2.94 -3.22
N VAL A 259 19.96 2.93 -4.47
CA VAL A 259 19.73 4.02 -5.44
C VAL A 259 19.19 3.37 -6.71
N SER A 260 18.05 3.86 -7.21
CA SER A 260 17.33 3.25 -8.35
C SER A 260 17.20 1.72 -8.19
N ASN A 261 16.80 1.30 -6.99
CA ASN A 261 16.60 -0.10 -6.59
C ASN A 261 17.86 -0.98 -6.58
N GLN A 262 19.06 -0.42 -6.69
CA GLN A 262 20.32 -1.16 -6.56
C GLN A 262 20.97 -0.90 -5.21
N VAL A 263 21.48 -1.94 -4.55
CA VAL A 263 22.19 -1.80 -3.26
C VAL A 263 23.55 -1.14 -3.51
N ILE A 264 23.77 0.00 -2.86
CA ILE A 264 25.01 0.78 -3.05
C ILE A 264 25.96 0.59 -1.87
N ASN A 265 25.45 0.66 -0.64
CA ASN A 265 26.28 0.60 0.55
C ASN A 265 25.51 0.03 1.74
N CYS A 266 26.20 -0.72 2.60
CA CYS A 266 25.70 -1.11 3.91
C CYS A 266 26.80 -0.90 4.97
N LYS A 267 26.43 -0.36 6.11
CA LYS A 267 27.31 -0.13 7.26
C LYS A 267 26.66 -0.60 8.55
N LEU A 268 27.44 -1.13 9.48
CA LEU A 268 26.96 -1.44 10.83
C LEU A 268 26.65 -0.13 11.57
N ILE A 269 25.54 -0.14 12.32
CA ILE A 269 25.17 0.93 13.22
C ILE A 269 25.62 0.50 14.63
N PRO A 270 26.42 1.31 15.34
CA PRO A 270 26.89 1.00 16.68
C PRO A 270 25.77 0.99 17.73
#